data_AF-Q3LFA4-F1
#
_entry.id   AF-Q3LFA4-F1
#
_cell.length_a   1.000
_cell.length_b   1.000
_cell.length_c   1.000
_cell.angle_alpha   90.00
_cell.angle_beta   90.00
_cell.angle_gamma   90.00
#
_symmetry.space_group_name_H-M   'P 1'
#
loop_
_entity.id
_entity.type
_entity.pdbx_description
1 polymer ?
#
loop_
_entity_poly.entity_id
_entity_poly.type
_entity_poly.pdbx_seq_one_letter_code
_entity_poly.pdbx_strand_id
1 'polypeptide(L)'
;MKKVLLAFAFLFSAQAYALVDMKNANYSNTWIDMDVPGSGYDLKIVRTYNSRSLFNGMFGFGWCSDFETAMEVTAEGNIKVKECGGGLEVTFSAREITRKEVDGTINQIINKMKAEKKVGLTEAAITNLKAQLLEDDSLRSEYANHYKITVPVKEGTKFFANGREVEHFIFNKTYYTRNLPDGSAQRFSPQGKLTHIYDKNNNFLKFDYDKDTIATIQDNNGRRLNFKYFQNKKVKSITGPNGLMAEYKFANLDDLASVKNAWLKTYTYEYDELHNLTKASWPDKTFVAIKYDKKNDWVVAFADRDKCIEAYSYEFSQNDPKNHYWSTVKKTCGKEVVADNKYEFWHQQRPDGQYFLQRVMTTVSGNVTDITYHEVFGKPVSIRRNADRISYEYYSDGLVKVKAAPNVKMAFEYDPKFKKVSSVTSTYFNEKGAKAAVKATQFKYDGKGNLNYAQNTDGQKINMTYDARGRIATITDQAKKVVKIEYEERYGKPAVVTRPGLGTIVVSYKQNGEINKVDSKEGPSVAMQVASTFNNLLDIIAPATAELYL
;
A
#
# COMPACT_ATOMS: atom_id res chain seq x y z
N MET A 1 -3.94 -1.51 46.75
CA MET A 1 -4.85 -2.54 46.21
C MET A 1 -5.07 -2.26 44.73
N LYS A 2 -4.89 -3.30 43.90
CA LYS A 2 -5.19 -3.42 42.45
C LYS A 2 -4.49 -2.48 41.43
N LYS A 3 -3.40 -3.03 40.88
CA LYS A 3 -2.89 -2.97 39.49
C LYS A 3 -3.53 -1.92 38.56
N VAL A 4 -2.80 -0.84 38.26
CA VAL A 4 -2.96 -0.08 37.02
C VAL A 4 -1.86 -0.58 36.07
N LEU A 5 -2.20 -1.58 35.25
CA LEU A 5 -1.39 -1.98 34.10
C LEU A 5 -1.52 -0.88 33.05
N LEU A 6 -0.43 -0.15 32.77
CA LEU A 6 -0.28 0.53 31.49
C LEU A 6 -0.05 -0.54 30.42
N ALA A 7 -1.13 -1.15 29.96
CA ALA A 7 -1.14 -1.84 28.68
C ALA A 7 -1.39 -0.77 27.62
N PHE A 8 -0.34 -0.37 26.91
CA PHE A 8 -0.50 0.19 25.57
C PHE A 8 -1.03 -0.95 24.67
N ALA A 9 -2.32 -1.24 24.83
CA ALA A 9 -3.05 -1.95 23.80
C ALA A 9 -3.11 -0.98 22.63
N PHE A 10 -2.35 -1.29 21.59
CA PHE A 10 -2.75 -0.89 20.24
C PHE A 10 -4.13 -1.51 20.03
N LEU A 11 -5.17 -0.79 20.42
CA LEU A 11 -6.50 -0.94 19.88
C LEU A 11 -6.38 -0.51 18.41
N PHE A 12 -5.89 -1.41 17.57
CA PHE A 12 -6.43 -1.48 16.24
C PHE A 12 -7.92 -1.72 16.47
N SER A 13 -8.72 -0.66 16.40
CA SER A 13 -10.09 -0.82 15.94
C SER A 13 -9.92 -1.56 14.62
N ALA A 14 -10.22 -2.85 14.62
CA ALA A 14 -10.47 -3.56 13.39
C ALA A 14 -11.71 -2.85 12.82
N GLN A 15 -11.50 -1.79 12.06
CA GLN A 15 -12.43 -1.44 11.01
C GLN A 15 -12.56 -2.76 10.24
N ALA A 16 -13.75 -3.34 10.27
CA ALA A 16 -14.08 -4.47 9.45
C ALA A 16 -13.98 -3.98 8.00
N TYR A 17 -12.78 -3.97 7.45
CA TYR A 17 -12.59 -3.89 6.02
C TYR A 17 -13.34 -5.09 5.46
N ALA A 18 -14.34 -4.84 4.61
CA ALA A 18 -14.90 -5.91 3.80
C ALA A 18 -13.72 -6.57 3.06
N LEU A 19 -13.49 -7.85 3.31
CA LEU A 19 -12.36 -8.57 2.71
C LEU A 19 -12.58 -8.82 1.22
N VAL A 20 -13.82 -8.62 0.74
CA VAL A 20 -14.21 -8.68 -0.66
C VAL A 20 -14.37 -7.26 -1.21
N ASP A 21 -13.60 -6.93 -2.23
CA ASP A 21 -13.68 -5.67 -2.94
C ASP A 21 -14.92 -5.63 -3.85
N MET A 22 -15.82 -4.69 -3.56
CA MET A 22 -17.10 -4.55 -4.26
C MET A 22 -16.95 -4.07 -5.70
N LYS A 23 -15.80 -3.48 -6.08
CA LYS A 23 -15.53 -3.04 -7.46
C LYS A 23 -15.23 -4.22 -8.37
N ASN A 24 -14.53 -5.23 -7.87
CA ASN A 24 -13.97 -6.27 -8.73
C ASN A 24 -14.20 -7.68 -8.20
N ALA A 25 -15.03 -7.90 -7.18
CA ALA A 25 -15.31 -9.24 -6.62
C ALA A 25 -14.09 -9.98 -6.06
N ASN A 26 -13.02 -9.24 -5.73
CA ASN A 26 -11.77 -9.83 -5.25
C ASN A 26 -11.78 -10.03 -3.74
N TYR A 27 -11.54 -11.25 -3.28
CA TYR A 27 -11.19 -11.49 -1.87
C TYR A 27 -9.70 -11.28 -1.66
N SER A 28 -9.34 -10.41 -0.72
CA SER A 28 -7.96 -10.19 -0.31
C SER A 28 -7.81 -10.26 1.20
N ASN A 29 -6.77 -10.97 1.66
CA ASN A 29 -6.44 -11.03 3.08
C ASN A 29 -4.94 -11.26 3.29
N THR A 30 -4.43 -10.80 4.42
CA THR A 30 -2.99 -10.72 4.70
C THR A 30 -2.64 -11.46 6.00
N TRP A 31 -1.53 -12.19 5.97
CA TRP A 31 -0.98 -12.91 7.11
C TRP A 31 0.46 -12.49 7.37
N ILE A 32 0.82 -12.42 8.65
CA ILE A 32 2.18 -12.20 9.11
C ILE A 32 2.72 -13.55 9.59
N ASP A 33 3.79 -14.02 8.97
CA ASP A 33 4.41 -15.29 9.35
C ASP A 33 5.63 -15.10 10.25
N MET A 34 6.25 -13.93 10.21
CA MET A 34 7.41 -13.57 11.03
C MET A 34 7.49 -12.05 11.14
N ASP A 35 7.85 -11.55 12.32
CA ASP A 35 8.10 -10.12 12.56
C ASP A 35 9.28 -9.98 13.53
N VAL A 36 10.40 -9.46 13.05
CA VAL A 36 11.60 -9.19 13.84
C VAL A 36 11.89 -7.70 13.82
N PRO A 37 11.46 -6.95 14.85
CA PRO A 37 11.61 -5.51 14.92
C PRO A 37 13.06 -5.07 14.74
N GLY A 38 13.31 -4.03 13.95
CA GLY A 38 14.66 -3.56 13.59
C GLY A 38 14.91 -2.08 13.83
N SER A 39 16.18 -1.70 13.85
CA SER A 39 16.60 -0.30 13.88
C SER A 39 16.62 0.25 12.44
N GLY A 40 15.44 0.49 11.87
CA GLY A 40 15.26 0.78 10.45
C GLY A 40 14.07 -0.02 9.90
N TYR A 41 14.36 -1.01 9.06
CA TYR A 41 13.34 -1.98 8.63
C TYR A 41 13.22 -3.15 9.59
N ASP A 42 11.97 -3.58 9.79
CA ASP A 42 11.66 -4.86 10.39
C ASP A 42 11.94 -5.98 9.39
N LEU A 43 12.51 -7.11 9.85
CA LEU A 43 12.55 -8.32 9.05
C LEU A 43 11.21 -9.03 9.22
N LYS A 44 10.26 -8.66 8.35
CA LYS A 44 8.87 -9.08 8.43
C LYS A 44 8.47 -9.88 7.20
N ILE A 45 7.91 -11.07 7.42
CA ILE A 45 7.30 -11.88 6.37
C ILE A 45 5.80 -11.63 6.39
N VAL A 46 5.34 -10.92 5.37
CA VAL A 46 3.93 -10.67 5.09
C VAL A 46 3.59 -11.34 3.78
N ARG A 47 2.47 -12.06 3.76
CA ARG A 47 1.92 -12.63 2.53
C ARG A 47 0.44 -12.34 2.43
N THR A 48 0.00 -12.05 1.22
CA THR A 48 -1.36 -11.65 0.91
C THR A 48 -1.92 -12.60 -0.13
N TYR A 49 -3.10 -13.13 0.13
CA TYR A 49 -3.89 -13.84 -0.88
C TYR A 49 -4.77 -12.84 -1.60
N ASN A 50 -4.87 -12.98 -2.92
CA ASN A 50 -5.77 -12.22 -3.78
C ASN A 50 -6.46 -13.21 -4.73
N SER A 51 -7.78 -13.37 -4.60
CA SER A 51 -8.53 -14.38 -5.35
C SER A 51 -8.65 -14.09 -6.84
N ARG A 52 -8.33 -12.87 -7.28
CA ARG A 52 -8.31 -12.49 -8.70
C ARG A 52 -6.90 -12.39 -9.28
N SER A 53 -5.89 -12.76 -8.51
CA SER A 53 -4.51 -12.74 -8.95
C SER A 53 -4.14 -14.08 -9.58
N LEU A 54 -3.62 -14.01 -10.81
CA LEU A 54 -2.98 -15.16 -11.47
C LEU A 54 -1.50 -15.31 -11.08
N PHE A 55 -1.01 -14.48 -10.16
CA PHE A 55 0.37 -14.52 -9.70
C PHE A 55 0.63 -15.84 -8.97
N ASN A 56 1.68 -16.54 -9.39
CA ASN A 56 2.10 -17.80 -8.79
C ASN A 56 3.53 -17.70 -8.25
N GLY A 57 3.66 -17.04 -7.11
CA GLY A 57 4.94 -16.72 -6.48
C GLY A 57 5.53 -17.84 -5.63
N MET A 58 6.46 -17.48 -4.74
CA MET A 58 7.10 -18.39 -3.79
C MET A 58 6.08 -19.01 -2.81
N PHE A 59 4.98 -18.31 -2.56
CA PHE A 59 3.89 -18.77 -1.68
C PHE A 59 2.75 -19.47 -2.41
N GLY A 60 2.85 -19.71 -3.72
CA GLY A 60 1.83 -20.43 -4.48
C GLY A 60 0.84 -19.54 -5.23
N PHE A 61 -0.14 -20.17 -5.87
CA PHE A 61 -1.11 -19.49 -6.73
C PHE A 61 -2.01 -18.53 -5.93
N GLY A 62 -2.17 -17.30 -6.41
CA GLY A 62 -2.95 -16.25 -5.77
C GLY A 62 -2.28 -15.65 -4.53
N TRP A 63 -1.11 -16.14 -4.11
CA TRP A 63 -0.34 -15.63 -2.98
C TRP A 63 0.86 -14.82 -3.42
N CYS A 64 1.08 -13.69 -2.76
CA CYS A 64 2.25 -12.85 -2.97
C CYS A 64 2.83 -12.34 -1.65
N SER A 65 4.01 -11.73 -1.74
CA SER A 65 4.63 -10.93 -0.68
C SER A 65 5.22 -9.65 -1.26
N ASP A 66 5.37 -8.61 -0.44
CA ASP A 66 6.04 -7.36 -0.84
C ASP A 66 7.47 -7.61 -1.35
N PHE A 67 8.09 -8.72 -0.92
CA PHE A 67 9.40 -9.17 -1.40
C PHE A 67 9.42 -9.66 -2.84
N GLU A 68 8.24 -9.90 -3.42
CA GLU A 68 8.05 -10.31 -4.81
C GLU A 68 7.67 -9.14 -5.71
N THR A 69 7.75 -7.91 -5.18
CA THR A 69 7.59 -6.70 -5.97
C THR A 69 8.60 -6.70 -7.10
N ALA A 70 8.11 -6.48 -8.32
CA ALA A 70 8.92 -6.50 -9.52
C ALA A 70 8.50 -5.39 -10.45
N MET A 71 9.36 -5.09 -11.42
CA MET A 71 9.04 -4.15 -12.49
C MET A 71 9.35 -4.79 -13.85
N GLU A 72 8.64 -4.32 -14.87
CA GLU A 72 8.93 -4.64 -16.26
C GLU A 72 9.04 -3.34 -17.07
N VAL A 73 9.88 -3.36 -18.10
CA VAL A 73 9.95 -2.27 -19.08
C VAL A 73 9.00 -2.62 -20.22
N THR A 74 8.03 -1.76 -20.52
CA THR A 74 7.07 -1.97 -21.60
C THR A 74 7.72 -1.77 -22.97
N ALA A 75 7.03 -2.19 -24.04
CA ALA A 75 7.50 -1.97 -25.41
C ALA A 75 7.83 -0.49 -25.73
N GLU A 76 7.02 0.43 -25.20
CA GLU A 76 7.18 1.88 -25.35
C GLU A 76 8.27 2.48 -24.45
N GLY A 77 8.96 1.67 -23.64
CA GLY A 77 10.03 2.10 -22.75
C GLY A 77 9.53 2.67 -21.42
N ASN A 78 8.27 2.47 -21.05
CA ASN A 78 7.73 2.82 -19.73
C ASN A 78 8.07 1.74 -18.71
N ILE A 79 7.89 2.03 -17.43
CA ILE A 79 8.12 1.06 -16.35
C ILE A 79 6.76 0.70 -15.75
N LYS A 80 6.42 -0.58 -15.75
CA LYS A 80 5.23 -1.11 -15.11
C LYS A 80 5.65 -1.86 -13.84
N VAL A 81 5.11 -1.48 -12.69
CA VAL A 81 5.42 -2.11 -11.40
C VAL A 81 4.29 -3.04 -11.02
N LYS A 82 4.66 -4.23 -10.56
CA LYS A 82 3.77 -5.25 -10.00
C LYS A 82 4.09 -5.38 -8.52
N GLU A 83 3.15 -4.98 -7.68
CA GLU A 83 3.25 -5.07 -6.22
C GLU A 83 2.29 -6.14 -5.68
N CYS A 84 2.56 -6.62 -4.47
CA CYS A 84 1.68 -7.58 -3.82
C CYS A 84 0.37 -6.93 -3.35
N GLY A 85 -0.73 -7.70 -3.42
CA GLY A 85 -2.05 -7.30 -2.90
C GLY A 85 -3.07 -7.04 -4.01
N GLY A 86 -3.99 -6.10 -3.76
CA GLY A 86 -5.19 -5.80 -4.57
C GLY A 86 -4.97 -5.27 -6.00
N GLY A 87 -3.76 -5.36 -6.56
CA GLY A 87 -3.55 -5.21 -8.01
C GLY A 87 -3.52 -3.78 -8.55
N LEU A 88 -2.88 -2.84 -7.85
CA LEU A 88 -2.46 -1.60 -8.53
C LEU A 88 -1.18 -1.88 -9.32
N GLU A 89 -1.34 -2.29 -10.58
CA GLU A 89 -0.27 -2.14 -11.55
C GLU A 89 -0.14 -0.65 -11.86
N VAL A 90 1.03 -0.07 -11.57
CA VAL A 90 1.28 1.35 -11.83
C VAL A 90 2.27 1.47 -12.96
N THR A 91 1.86 2.19 -14.01
CA THR A 91 2.72 2.51 -15.14
C THR A 91 3.35 3.89 -14.92
N PHE A 92 4.68 3.92 -15.01
CA PHE A 92 5.53 5.08 -14.91
C PHE A 92 6.06 5.45 -16.29
N SER A 93 5.83 6.68 -16.68
CA SER A 93 6.18 7.16 -18.02
C SER A 93 7.06 8.40 -17.92
N ALA A 94 8.02 8.55 -18.84
CA ALA A 94 8.89 9.72 -18.88
C ALA A 94 8.16 10.98 -19.37
N ARG A 95 7.10 10.77 -20.14
CA ARG A 95 6.12 11.75 -20.60
C ARG A 95 4.82 11.01 -20.90
N GLU A 96 3.77 11.76 -21.14
CA GLU A 96 2.53 11.17 -21.65
C GLU A 96 2.78 10.48 -22.99
N ILE A 97 2.28 9.24 -23.08
CA ILE A 97 2.34 8.44 -24.28
C ILE A 97 1.13 8.81 -25.14
N THR A 98 1.41 9.15 -26.39
CA THR A 98 0.35 9.49 -27.33
C THR A 98 -0.20 8.23 -27.98
N ARG A 99 -1.48 8.30 -28.37
CA ARG A 99 -2.13 7.23 -29.13
C ARG A 99 -1.34 6.80 -30.37
N LYS A 100 -0.72 7.77 -31.05
CA LYS A 100 0.13 7.55 -32.24
C LYS A 100 1.32 6.63 -31.97
N GLU A 101 1.90 6.70 -30.77
CA GLU A 101 3.04 5.87 -30.39
C GLU A 101 2.62 4.43 -30.13
N VAL A 102 1.52 4.24 -29.42
CA VAL A 102 0.91 2.92 -29.19
C VAL A 102 0.55 2.27 -30.53
N ASP A 103 -0.13 2.99 -31.42
CA ASP A 103 -0.46 2.51 -32.76
C ASP A 103 0.81 2.21 -33.58
N GLY A 104 1.88 2.98 -33.38
CA GLY A 104 3.20 2.75 -33.96
C GLY A 104 3.80 1.40 -33.54
N THR A 105 3.77 1.06 -32.25
CA THR A 105 4.20 -0.25 -31.73
C THR A 105 3.34 -1.38 -32.30
N ILE A 106 2.01 -1.23 -32.23
CA ILE A 106 1.06 -2.24 -32.73
C ILE A 106 1.30 -2.52 -34.21
N ASN A 107 1.47 -1.48 -35.04
CA ASN A 107 1.73 -1.67 -36.47
C ASN A 107 3.06 -2.39 -36.73
N GLN A 108 4.11 -2.13 -35.94
CA GLN A 108 5.37 -2.86 -36.05
C GLN A 108 5.21 -4.36 -35.71
N ILE A 109 4.46 -4.69 -34.65
CA ILE A 109 4.14 -6.06 -34.26
C ILE A 109 3.41 -6.78 -35.42
N ILE A 110 2.32 -6.16 -35.91
CA ILE A 110 1.52 -6.76 -36.99
C ILE A 110 2.36 -6.95 -38.27
N ASN A 111 3.24 -6.01 -38.60
CA ASN A 111 4.12 -6.14 -39.77
C ASN A 111 5.10 -7.31 -39.63
N LYS A 112 5.68 -7.51 -38.44
CA LYS A 112 6.54 -8.67 -38.16
C LYS A 112 5.75 -9.98 -38.25
N MET A 113 4.56 -10.04 -37.68
CA MET A 113 3.67 -11.21 -37.79
C MET A 113 3.33 -11.56 -39.24
N LYS A 114 3.01 -10.55 -40.06
CA LYS A 114 2.74 -10.75 -41.50
C LYS A 114 3.95 -11.30 -42.24
N ALA A 115 5.15 -10.81 -41.91
CA ALA A 115 6.39 -11.27 -42.53
C ALA A 115 6.71 -12.75 -42.24
N GLU A 116 6.27 -13.27 -41.08
CA GLU A 116 6.44 -14.69 -40.72
C GLU A 116 5.52 -15.65 -41.49
N LYS A 117 4.59 -15.14 -42.31
CA LYS A 117 3.63 -15.93 -43.11
C LYS A 117 2.89 -17.01 -42.29
N LYS A 118 2.57 -16.71 -41.03
CA LYS A 118 1.81 -17.63 -40.17
C LYS A 118 0.42 -17.90 -40.79
N VAL A 119 0.06 -19.17 -40.88
CA VAL A 119 -1.26 -19.64 -41.35
C VAL A 119 -2.34 -19.10 -40.41
N GLY A 120 -3.41 -18.50 -40.94
CA GLY A 120 -4.56 -18.03 -40.16
C GLY A 120 -4.65 -16.52 -39.85
N LEU A 121 -3.71 -15.70 -40.34
CA LEU A 121 -3.76 -14.22 -40.24
C LEU A 121 -4.79 -13.61 -41.21
N THR A 122 -6.08 -13.75 -40.92
CA THR A 122 -7.16 -13.04 -41.64
C THR A 122 -7.20 -11.56 -41.26
N GLU A 123 -7.80 -10.71 -42.11
CA GLU A 123 -7.98 -9.28 -41.81
C GLU A 123 -8.81 -9.04 -40.54
N ALA A 124 -9.82 -9.89 -40.31
CA ALA A 124 -10.63 -9.85 -39.09
C ALA A 124 -9.80 -10.19 -37.84
N ALA A 125 -8.95 -11.22 -37.91
CA ALA A 125 -8.06 -11.59 -36.81
C ALA A 125 -7.05 -10.47 -36.49
N ILE A 126 -6.51 -9.82 -37.51
CA ILE A 126 -5.60 -8.67 -37.33
C ILE A 126 -6.33 -7.51 -36.66
N THR A 127 -7.55 -7.19 -37.09
CA THR A 127 -8.34 -6.10 -36.50
C THR A 127 -8.64 -6.37 -35.03
N ASN A 128 -9.03 -7.60 -34.68
CA ASN A 128 -9.26 -8.00 -33.29
C ASN A 128 -7.97 -7.93 -32.46
N LEU A 129 -6.86 -8.47 -32.96
CA LEU A 129 -5.57 -8.40 -32.27
C LEU A 129 -5.12 -6.96 -32.07
N LYS A 130 -5.32 -6.05 -33.03
CA LYS A 130 -5.02 -4.63 -32.86
C LYS A 130 -5.81 -4.00 -31.71
N ALA A 131 -7.08 -4.36 -31.56
CA ALA A 131 -7.91 -3.89 -30.45
C ALA A 131 -7.41 -4.47 -29.10
N GLN A 132 -7.04 -5.75 -29.06
CA GLN A 132 -6.48 -6.38 -27.86
C GLN A 132 -5.13 -5.75 -27.47
N LEU A 133 -4.20 -5.59 -28.41
CA LEU A 133 -2.90 -4.97 -28.16
C LEU A 133 -3.02 -3.50 -27.76
N LEU A 134 -4.11 -2.83 -28.13
CA LEU A 134 -4.37 -1.47 -27.67
C LEU A 134 -4.79 -1.46 -26.19
N GLU A 135 -5.75 -2.32 -25.82
CA GLU A 135 -6.33 -2.34 -24.47
C GLU A 135 -5.39 -3.02 -23.45
N ASP A 136 -4.59 -3.99 -23.87
CA ASP A 136 -3.69 -4.78 -23.01
C ASP A 136 -2.22 -4.46 -23.29
N ASP A 137 -1.61 -3.68 -22.40
CA ASP A 137 -0.21 -3.26 -22.50
C ASP A 137 0.79 -4.39 -22.20
N SER A 138 0.40 -5.38 -21.39
CA SER A 138 1.21 -6.56 -21.09
C SER A 138 1.26 -7.49 -22.29
N LEU A 139 0.11 -7.78 -22.92
CA LEU A 139 0.05 -8.53 -24.17
C LEU A 139 0.85 -7.81 -25.26
N ARG A 140 0.69 -6.49 -25.38
CA ARG A 140 1.48 -5.70 -26.33
C ARG A 140 2.98 -5.82 -26.08
N SER A 141 3.41 -5.73 -24.83
CA SER A 141 4.82 -5.87 -24.45
C SER A 141 5.36 -7.28 -24.68
N GLU A 142 4.57 -8.32 -24.47
CA GLU A 142 4.94 -9.71 -24.78
C GLU A 142 5.25 -9.89 -26.26
N TYR A 143 4.32 -9.49 -27.14
CA TYR A 143 4.51 -9.56 -28.59
C TYR A 143 5.69 -8.70 -29.05
N ALA A 144 5.81 -7.49 -28.51
CA ALA A 144 6.90 -6.59 -28.84
C ALA A 144 8.26 -7.17 -28.45
N ASN A 145 8.38 -7.74 -27.24
CA ASN A 145 9.60 -8.39 -26.76
C ASN A 145 9.98 -9.60 -27.61
N HIS A 146 9.00 -10.43 -27.98
CA HIS A 146 9.21 -11.56 -28.90
C HIS A 146 9.84 -11.08 -30.23
N TYR A 147 9.36 -9.96 -30.77
CA TYR A 147 9.86 -9.36 -32.00
C TYR A 147 11.03 -8.38 -31.82
N LYS A 148 11.52 -8.19 -30.59
CA LYS A 148 12.57 -7.22 -30.23
C LYS A 148 12.22 -5.77 -30.62
N ILE A 149 10.95 -5.41 -30.52
CA ILE A 149 10.40 -4.07 -30.76
C ILE A 149 10.38 -3.35 -29.40
N THR A 150 11.51 -2.79 -28.99
CA THR A 150 11.62 -2.13 -27.68
C THR A 150 12.24 -0.75 -27.82
N VAL A 151 11.71 0.24 -27.11
CA VAL A 151 12.33 1.55 -26.98
C VAL A 151 13.41 1.49 -25.89
N PRO A 152 14.70 1.73 -26.21
CA PRO A 152 15.76 1.68 -25.22
C PRO A 152 15.64 2.83 -24.22
N VAL A 153 15.71 2.50 -22.93
CA VAL A 153 15.72 3.49 -21.84
C VAL A 153 17.12 4.08 -21.70
N LYS A 154 17.20 5.42 -21.70
CA LYS A 154 18.47 6.14 -21.51
C LYS A 154 18.78 6.31 -20.03
N GLU A 155 20.06 6.38 -19.71
CA GLU A 155 20.50 6.71 -18.35
C GLU A 155 19.98 8.09 -17.93
N GLY A 156 19.58 8.21 -16.66
CA GLY A 156 19.06 9.45 -16.10
C GLY A 156 17.62 9.78 -16.49
N THR A 157 16.97 8.99 -17.35
CA THR A 157 15.54 9.15 -17.63
C THR A 157 14.74 8.97 -16.34
N LYS A 158 13.87 9.96 -16.06
CA LYS A 158 12.90 9.92 -14.97
C LYS A 158 11.55 9.48 -15.50
N PHE A 159 10.90 8.56 -14.81
CA PHE A 159 9.55 8.09 -15.14
C PHE A 159 8.63 8.34 -13.97
N PHE A 160 7.55 9.08 -14.16
CA PHE A 160 6.64 9.47 -13.09
C PHE A 160 5.37 8.61 -13.14
N ALA A 161 4.79 8.29 -11.98
CA ALA A 161 3.50 7.60 -11.95
C ALA A 161 2.46 8.47 -12.68
N ASN A 162 1.73 7.86 -13.61
CA ASN A 162 0.80 8.55 -14.51
C ASN A 162 1.44 9.76 -15.25
N GLY A 163 2.77 9.76 -15.41
CA GLY A 163 3.55 10.82 -16.06
C GLY A 163 3.69 12.13 -15.27
N ARG A 164 3.15 12.24 -14.05
CA ARG A 164 3.05 13.53 -13.35
C ARG A 164 3.28 13.50 -11.84
N GLU A 165 3.12 12.36 -11.17
CA GLU A 165 3.18 12.32 -9.70
C GLU A 165 4.60 12.37 -9.12
N VAL A 166 4.74 12.70 -7.83
CA VAL A 166 6.04 12.86 -7.15
C VAL A 166 6.87 11.56 -7.08
N GLU A 167 6.18 10.42 -7.12
CA GLU A 167 6.77 9.10 -7.19
C GLU A 167 7.37 8.85 -8.58
N HIS A 168 8.62 8.40 -8.63
CA HIS A 168 9.31 8.24 -9.91
C HIS A 168 10.41 7.20 -9.90
N PHE A 169 10.68 6.63 -11.08
CA PHE A 169 11.85 5.83 -11.36
C PHE A 169 12.98 6.65 -11.98
N ILE A 170 14.22 6.24 -11.71
CA ILE A 170 15.42 6.70 -12.41
C ILE A 170 16.22 5.47 -12.86
N PHE A 171 16.62 5.42 -14.13
CA PHE A 171 17.53 4.39 -14.64
C PHE A 171 18.99 4.83 -14.53
N ASN A 172 19.84 4.00 -13.91
CA ASN A 172 21.27 4.26 -13.68
C ASN A 172 22.15 3.21 -14.37
N LYS A 173 21.89 2.91 -15.65
CA LYS A 173 22.57 1.90 -16.52
C LYS A 173 22.50 0.44 -16.07
N THR A 174 22.63 0.17 -14.78
CA THR A 174 22.81 -1.16 -14.17
C THR A 174 21.69 -1.51 -13.20
N TYR A 175 20.86 -0.54 -12.83
CA TYR A 175 19.68 -0.74 -11.98
C TYR A 175 18.70 0.41 -12.19
N TYR A 176 17.49 0.21 -11.70
CA TYR A 176 16.46 1.23 -11.60
C TYR A 176 16.21 1.54 -10.13
N THR A 177 15.97 2.81 -9.82
CA THR A 177 15.57 3.25 -8.47
C THR A 177 14.20 3.88 -8.55
N ARG A 178 13.21 3.32 -7.85
CA ARG A 178 11.92 3.94 -7.56
C ARG A 178 12.07 4.79 -6.30
N ASN A 179 11.76 6.07 -6.38
CA ASN A 179 11.71 6.97 -5.23
C ASN A 179 10.24 7.22 -4.89
N LEU A 180 9.87 6.94 -3.63
CA LEU A 180 8.51 7.06 -3.13
C LEU A 180 8.27 8.46 -2.53
N PRO A 181 6.99 8.90 -2.44
CA PRO A 181 6.64 10.21 -1.89
C PRO A 181 7.10 10.45 -0.45
N ASP A 182 7.26 9.39 0.35
CA ASP A 182 7.71 9.46 1.75
C ASP A 182 9.24 9.61 1.90
N GLY A 183 9.97 9.60 0.79
CA GLY A 183 11.44 9.66 0.72
C GLY A 183 12.12 8.29 0.81
N SER A 184 11.37 7.20 0.94
CA SER A 184 11.90 5.84 0.77
C SER A 184 12.20 5.55 -0.70
N ALA A 185 12.98 4.49 -0.95
CA ALA A 185 13.32 4.08 -2.30
C ALA A 185 13.43 2.56 -2.44
N GLN A 186 13.14 2.06 -3.63
CA GLN A 186 13.32 0.65 -3.99
C GLN A 186 14.29 0.57 -5.17
N ARG A 187 15.22 -0.40 -5.15
CA ARG A 187 16.17 -0.62 -6.24
C ARG A 187 15.89 -1.96 -6.92
N PHE A 188 15.81 -1.95 -8.24
CA PHE A 188 15.55 -3.10 -9.07
C PHE A 188 16.72 -3.42 -10.00
N SER A 189 16.99 -4.69 -10.23
CA SER A 189 17.94 -5.12 -11.28
C SER A 189 17.41 -4.76 -12.67
N PRO A 190 18.24 -4.81 -13.74
CA PRO A 190 17.75 -4.59 -15.10
C PRO A 190 16.71 -5.62 -15.55
N GLN A 191 16.67 -6.79 -14.91
CA GLN A 191 15.68 -7.84 -15.14
C GLN A 191 14.40 -7.65 -14.30
N GLY A 192 14.27 -6.55 -13.56
CA GLY A 192 13.05 -6.26 -12.82
C GLY A 192 12.97 -6.80 -11.39
N LYS A 193 14.00 -7.48 -10.90
CA LYS A 193 14.00 -8.07 -9.55
C LYS A 193 14.32 -7.02 -8.49
N LEU A 194 13.53 -6.94 -7.42
CA LEU A 194 13.83 -6.08 -6.28
C LEU A 194 15.13 -6.51 -5.58
N THR A 195 16.10 -5.62 -5.49
CA THR A 195 17.43 -5.88 -4.89
C THR A 195 17.60 -5.18 -3.56
N HIS A 196 16.97 -4.01 -3.37
CA HIS A 196 17.06 -3.26 -2.12
C HIS A 196 15.78 -2.47 -1.87
N ILE A 197 15.47 -2.28 -0.59
CA ILE A 197 14.52 -1.29 -0.10
C ILE A 197 15.30 -0.37 0.84
N TYR A 198 15.10 0.93 0.74
CA TYR A 198 15.73 1.96 1.56
C TYR A 198 14.66 2.85 2.18
N ASP A 199 14.82 3.22 3.44
CA ASP A 199 14.09 4.35 3.99
C ASP A 199 14.83 5.66 3.68
N LYS A 200 14.19 6.80 3.96
CA LYS A 200 14.78 8.14 3.78
C LYS A 200 16.06 8.40 4.60
N ASN A 201 16.36 7.55 5.58
CA ASN A 201 17.56 7.64 6.41
C ASN A 201 18.66 6.65 5.97
N ASN A 202 18.45 5.97 4.84
CA ASN A 202 19.30 4.93 4.26
C ASN A 202 19.41 3.65 5.10
N ASN A 203 18.50 3.39 6.05
CA ASN A 203 18.32 2.04 6.56
C ASN A 203 17.77 1.18 5.41
N PHE A 204 18.14 -0.10 5.35
CA PHE A 204 17.83 -0.90 4.17
C PHE A 204 17.49 -2.36 4.48
N LEU A 205 16.77 -2.96 3.53
CA LEU A 205 16.75 -4.40 3.29
C LEU A 205 17.47 -4.68 1.97
N LYS A 206 18.39 -5.64 1.96
CA LYS A 206 19.12 -6.12 0.79
C LYS A 206 18.69 -7.53 0.44
N PHE A 207 18.40 -7.77 -0.83
CA PHE A 207 17.94 -9.04 -1.37
C PHE A 207 19.06 -9.67 -2.18
N ASP A 208 19.52 -10.84 -1.74
CA ASP A 208 20.49 -11.65 -2.45
C ASP A 208 19.77 -12.86 -3.05
N TYR A 209 19.98 -13.10 -4.34
CA TYR A 209 19.30 -14.14 -5.11
C TYR A 209 20.24 -15.29 -5.43
N ASP A 210 19.70 -16.52 -5.40
CA ASP A 210 20.26 -17.65 -6.12
C ASP A 210 19.42 -17.85 -7.39
N LYS A 211 19.97 -17.41 -8.54
CA LYS A 211 19.29 -17.36 -9.84
C LYS A 211 17.97 -16.56 -9.79
N ASP A 212 16.85 -17.26 -9.63
CA ASP A 212 15.50 -16.68 -9.64
C ASP A 212 14.84 -16.60 -8.27
N THR A 213 15.39 -17.27 -7.28
CA THR A 213 14.82 -17.32 -5.94
C THR A 213 15.62 -16.46 -4.98
N ILE A 214 14.94 -15.81 -4.04
CA ILE A 214 15.59 -15.02 -2.98
C ILE A 214 16.33 -16.00 -2.07
N ALA A 215 17.65 -15.92 -1.96
CA ALA A 215 18.41 -16.76 -1.04
C ALA A 215 18.37 -16.17 0.38
N THR A 216 18.65 -14.86 0.49
CA THR A 216 18.66 -14.16 1.78
C THR A 216 18.15 -12.73 1.66
N ILE A 217 17.51 -12.24 2.72
CA ILE A 217 17.23 -10.82 2.92
C ILE A 217 17.97 -10.35 4.16
N GLN A 218 18.78 -9.31 4.02
CA GLN A 218 19.62 -8.77 5.08
C GLN A 218 19.24 -7.32 5.40
N ASP A 219 19.15 -6.97 6.68
CA ASP A 219 18.98 -5.57 7.10
C ASP A 219 20.31 -4.82 7.28
N ASN A 220 20.24 -3.52 7.58
CA ASN A 220 21.40 -2.67 7.83
C ASN A 220 22.23 -3.06 9.08
N ASN A 221 21.72 -3.95 9.94
CA ASN A 221 22.47 -4.49 11.10
C ASN A 221 23.10 -5.85 10.81
N GLY A 222 22.97 -6.38 9.59
CA GLY A 222 23.47 -7.70 9.22
C GLY A 222 22.60 -8.87 9.67
N ARG A 223 21.41 -8.61 10.23
CA ARG A 223 20.44 -9.65 10.55
C ARG A 223 19.83 -10.17 9.25
N ARG A 224 19.53 -11.46 9.19
CA ARG A 224 19.11 -12.13 7.94
C ARG A 224 17.85 -12.96 8.10
N LEU A 225 17.05 -12.96 7.04
CA LEU A 225 16.12 -14.02 6.68
C LEU A 225 16.81 -14.91 5.65
N ASN A 226 16.77 -16.22 5.84
CA ASN A 226 17.31 -17.21 4.90
C ASN A 226 16.16 -18.08 4.40
N PHE A 227 16.14 -18.31 3.09
CA PHE A 227 15.05 -19.01 2.42
C PHE A 227 15.55 -20.37 1.91
N LYS A 228 14.71 -21.38 2.06
CA LYS A 228 14.90 -22.69 1.43
C LYS A 228 13.69 -23.00 0.60
N TYR A 229 13.89 -23.63 -0.55
CA TYR A 229 12.84 -23.91 -1.53
C TYR A 229 12.69 -25.41 -1.79
N PHE A 230 11.51 -25.78 -2.27
CA PHE A 230 11.28 -27.03 -2.98
C PHE A 230 11.82 -26.93 -4.42
N GLN A 231 11.88 -28.06 -5.14
CA GLN A 231 12.38 -28.10 -6.53
C GLN A 231 11.54 -27.24 -7.50
N ASN A 232 10.24 -27.08 -7.23
CA ASN A 232 9.33 -26.23 -8.00
C ASN A 232 9.39 -24.74 -7.60
N LYS A 233 10.46 -24.31 -6.91
CA LYS A 233 10.69 -22.92 -6.47
C LYS A 233 9.66 -22.36 -5.48
N LYS A 234 8.80 -23.20 -4.87
CA LYS A 234 7.97 -22.81 -3.72
C LYS A 234 8.80 -22.77 -2.44
N VAL A 235 8.56 -21.77 -1.60
CA VAL A 235 9.31 -21.61 -0.35
C VAL A 235 8.95 -22.74 0.60
N LYS A 236 9.95 -23.46 1.11
CA LYS A 236 9.80 -24.56 2.05
C LYS A 236 9.88 -24.06 3.50
N SER A 237 10.84 -23.19 3.76
CA SER A 237 11.05 -22.61 5.09
C SER A 237 11.79 -21.28 5.00
N ILE A 238 11.46 -20.38 5.92
CA ILE A 238 12.15 -19.10 6.11
C ILE A 238 12.66 -19.05 7.55
N THR A 239 13.96 -18.90 7.73
CA THR A 239 14.59 -18.78 9.06
C THR A 239 15.10 -17.37 9.29
N GLY A 240 14.76 -16.78 10.43
CA GLY A 240 15.23 -15.47 10.87
C GLY A 240 16.22 -15.56 12.04
N PRO A 241 16.60 -14.40 12.62
CA PRO A 241 17.47 -14.34 13.81
C PRO A 241 16.88 -15.10 15.01
N ASN A 242 17.75 -15.48 15.95
CA ASN A 242 17.38 -16.15 17.22
C ASN A 242 16.59 -17.47 17.04
N GLY A 243 16.73 -18.15 15.90
CA GLY A 243 16.07 -19.44 15.64
C GLY A 243 14.59 -19.34 15.25
N LEU A 244 14.08 -18.13 14.99
CA LEU A 244 12.72 -17.97 14.46
C LEU A 244 12.61 -18.66 13.09
N MET A 245 11.53 -19.38 12.86
CA MET A 245 11.33 -20.14 11.63
C MET A 245 9.86 -20.25 11.24
N ALA A 246 9.56 -19.99 9.98
CA ALA A 246 8.28 -20.31 9.35
C ALA A 246 8.45 -21.48 8.38
N GLU A 247 7.49 -22.40 8.36
CA GLU A 247 7.48 -23.60 7.52
C GLU A 247 6.21 -23.67 6.67
N TYR A 248 6.35 -24.10 5.42
CA TYR A 248 5.30 -24.05 4.41
C TYR A 248 5.11 -25.43 3.78
N LYS A 249 3.85 -25.79 3.53
CA LYS A 249 3.46 -27.03 2.84
C LYS A 249 2.49 -26.70 1.73
N PHE A 250 2.63 -27.41 0.62
CA PHE A 250 1.83 -27.22 -0.59
C PHE A 250 1.06 -28.49 -0.94
N ALA A 251 -0.15 -28.32 -1.45
CA ALA A 251 -0.94 -29.32 -2.17
C ALA A 251 -0.88 -29.01 -3.67
N ASN A 252 -1.14 -30.01 -4.52
CA ASN A 252 -1.20 -29.84 -5.99
C ASN A 252 0.01 -29.08 -6.60
N LEU A 253 1.19 -29.18 -5.97
CA LEU A 253 2.42 -28.43 -6.24
C LEU A 253 2.37 -26.91 -5.99
N ASP A 254 1.25 -26.23 -6.23
CA ASP A 254 1.15 -24.77 -6.24
C ASP A 254 0.22 -24.18 -5.17
N ASP A 255 -0.64 -24.97 -4.53
CA ASP A 255 -1.60 -24.48 -3.54
C ASP A 255 -1.01 -24.51 -2.13
N LEU A 256 -0.92 -23.36 -1.47
CA LEU A 256 -0.38 -23.28 -0.10
C LEU A 256 -1.32 -23.95 0.91
N ALA A 257 -1.12 -25.23 1.19
CA ALA A 257 -1.99 -26.01 2.08
C ALA A 257 -1.84 -25.65 3.56
N SER A 258 -0.62 -25.33 4.03
CA SER A 258 -0.40 -25.01 5.44
C SER A 258 0.83 -24.15 5.69
N VAL A 259 0.71 -23.27 6.68
CA VAL A 259 1.81 -22.47 7.21
C VAL A 259 1.91 -22.66 8.71
N LYS A 260 3.09 -23.02 9.20
CA LYS A 260 3.45 -22.91 10.62
C LYS A 260 4.35 -21.68 10.75
N ASN A 261 3.84 -20.62 11.36
CA ASN A 261 4.56 -19.36 11.46
C ASN A 261 5.65 -19.37 12.54
N ALA A 262 6.41 -18.28 12.64
CA ALA A 262 7.51 -18.10 13.58
C ALA A 262 7.11 -18.21 15.06
N TRP A 263 5.82 -18.09 15.38
CA TRP A 263 5.25 -18.24 16.72
C TRP A 263 4.60 -19.62 16.95
N LEU A 264 4.94 -20.60 16.11
CA LEU A 264 4.46 -21.99 16.17
C LEU A 264 2.93 -22.11 16.01
N LYS A 265 2.29 -21.11 15.40
CA LYS A 265 0.87 -21.14 15.07
C LYS A 265 0.68 -21.70 13.66
N THR A 266 -0.24 -22.66 13.53
CA THR A 266 -0.53 -23.32 12.26
C THR A 266 -1.82 -22.79 11.65
N TYR A 267 -1.73 -22.40 10.39
CA TYR A 267 -2.84 -22.02 9.52
C TYR A 267 -2.95 -23.08 8.41
N THR A 268 -4.18 -23.36 7.97
CA THR A 268 -4.43 -24.28 6.87
C THR A 268 -5.39 -23.67 5.87
N TYR A 269 -5.24 -24.06 4.62
CA TYR A 269 -5.97 -23.50 3.50
C TYR A 269 -6.48 -24.64 2.60
N GLU A 270 -7.71 -24.49 2.10
CA GLU A 270 -8.35 -25.44 1.20
C GLU A 270 -8.76 -24.69 -0.08
N TYR A 271 -8.69 -25.39 -1.22
CA TYR A 271 -8.85 -24.81 -2.55
C TYR A 271 -9.83 -25.62 -3.37
N ASP A 272 -10.45 -24.99 -4.38
CA ASP A 272 -11.18 -25.71 -5.42
C ASP A 272 -10.24 -26.17 -6.57
N GLU A 273 -10.83 -26.76 -7.60
CA GLU A 273 -10.14 -27.27 -8.79
C GLU A 273 -9.51 -26.17 -9.68
N LEU A 274 -9.86 -24.90 -9.45
CA LEU A 274 -9.37 -23.73 -10.17
C LEU A 274 -8.35 -22.92 -9.34
N HIS A 275 -7.83 -23.50 -8.25
CA HIS A 275 -6.88 -22.86 -7.32
C HIS A 275 -7.48 -21.68 -6.53
N ASN A 276 -8.81 -21.56 -6.45
CA ASN A 276 -9.45 -20.54 -5.62
C ASN A 276 -9.51 -21.00 -4.16
N LEU A 277 -9.11 -20.13 -3.22
CA LEU A 277 -9.13 -20.41 -1.78
C LEU A 277 -10.57 -20.49 -1.28
N THR A 278 -11.05 -21.69 -0.96
CA THR A 278 -12.42 -21.88 -0.46
C THR A 278 -12.52 -21.79 1.05
N LYS A 279 -11.40 -21.99 1.78
CA LYS A 279 -11.39 -21.93 3.25
C LYS A 279 -10.00 -21.62 3.79
N ALA A 280 -9.93 -20.72 4.77
CA ALA A 280 -8.73 -20.47 5.56
C ALA A 280 -9.03 -20.70 7.05
N SER A 281 -8.24 -21.52 7.73
CA SER A 281 -8.44 -21.90 9.13
C SER A 281 -7.32 -21.37 10.03
N TRP A 282 -7.69 -20.91 11.21
CA TRP A 282 -6.80 -20.38 12.25
C TRP A 282 -6.43 -21.47 13.28
N PRO A 283 -5.39 -21.24 14.10
CA PRO A 283 -4.94 -22.20 15.11
C PRO A 283 -6.00 -22.60 16.15
N ASP A 284 -7.00 -21.74 16.38
CA ASP A 284 -8.12 -21.98 17.29
C ASP A 284 -9.28 -22.75 16.63
N LYS A 285 -9.06 -23.30 15.42
CA LYS A 285 -10.01 -24.07 14.60
C LYS A 285 -11.17 -23.26 14.01
N THR A 286 -11.24 -21.96 14.28
CA THR A 286 -12.16 -21.08 13.54
C THR A 286 -11.66 -20.88 12.11
N PHE A 287 -12.55 -20.51 11.19
CA PHE A 287 -12.21 -20.37 9.78
C PHE A 287 -13.08 -19.32 9.12
N VAL A 288 -12.64 -18.86 7.95
CA VAL A 288 -13.48 -18.18 6.96
C VAL A 288 -13.73 -19.13 5.80
N ALA A 289 -14.86 -18.98 5.12
CA ALA A 289 -15.18 -19.73 3.91
C ALA A 289 -15.57 -18.78 2.77
N ILE A 290 -15.14 -19.10 1.56
CA ILE A 290 -15.36 -18.27 0.37
C ILE A 290 -15.97 -19.16 -0.71
N LYS A 291 -16.95 -18.63 -1.43
CA LYS A 291 -17.58 -19.28 -2.58
C LYS A 291 -17.42 -18.41 -3.81
N TYR A 292 -17.22 -19.07 -4.94
CA TYR A 292 -16.95 -18.44 -6.22
C TYR A 292 -18.01 -18.78 -7.25
N ASP A 293 -18.26 -17.85 -8.16
CA ASP A 293 -18.87 -18.14 -9.45
C ASP A 293 -17.85 -18.87 -10.33
N LYS A 294 -18.20 -20.06 -10.84
CA LYS A 294 -17.30 -20.93 -11.62
C LYS A 294 -16.91 -20.36 -12.99
N LYS A 295 -17.58 -19.32 -13.48
CA LYS A 295 -17.33 -18.77 -14.82
C LYS A 295 -16.31 -17.63 -14.77
N ASN A 296 -16.36 -16.79 -13.74
CA ASN A 296 -15.56 -15.57 -13.66
C ASN A 296 -14.61 -15.52 -12.44
N ASP A 297 -14.62 -16.55 -11.59
CA ASP A 297 -13.91 -16.61 -10.30
C ASP A 297 -14.26 -15.44 -9.37
N TRP A 298 -15.48 -14.90 -9.50
CA TRP A 298 -15.99 -13.84 -8.66
C TRP A 298 -16.48 -14.40 -7.33
N VAL A 299 -16.12 -13.74 -6.23
CA VAL A 299 -16.60 -14.13 -4.90
C VAL A 299 -18.09 -13.85 -4.79
N VAL A 300 -18.93 -14.88 -4.63
CA VAL A 300 -20.39 -14.75 -4.50
C VAL A 300 -20.87 -14.93 -3.07
N ALA A 301 -20.06 -15.53 -2.21
CA ALA A 301 -20.33 -15.54 -0.78
C ALA A 301 -19.05 -15.60 0.06
N PHE A 302 -19.09 -14.94 1.22
CA PHE A 302 -18.04 -14.97 2.22
C PHE A 302 -18.66 -15.22 3.60
N ALA A 303 -18.14 -16.20 4.34
CA ALA A 303 -18.50 -16.46 5.73
C ALA A 303 -17.32 -16.07 6.63
N ASP A 304 -17.56 -15.16 7.58
CA ASP A 304 -16.54 -14.77 8.56
C ASP A 304 -16.43 -15.79 9.71
N ARG A 305 -15.46 -15.56 10.61
CA ARG A 305 -15.18 -16.47 11.74
C ARG A 305 -16.29 -16.50 12.79
N ASP A 306 -17.18 -15.49 12.78
CA ASP A 306 -18.37 -15.41 13.62
C ASP A 306 -19.61 -16.04 12.95
N LYS A 307 -19.41 -16.64 11.77
CA LYS A 307 -20.43 -17.32 10.94
C LYS A 307 -21.48 -16.36 10.38
N CYS A 308 -21.21 -15.07 10.32
CA CYS A 308 -22.01 -14.18 9.49
C CYS A 308 -21.66 -14.42 8.02
N ILE A 309 -22.69 -14.41 7.17
CA ILE A 309 -22.57 -14.69 5.74
C ILE A 309 -22.85 -13.40 4.98
N GLU A 310 -21.92 -13.01 4.13
CA GLU A 310 -22.06 -11.98 3.13
C GLU A 310 -22.35 -12.66 1.78
N ALA A 311 -23.48 -12.33 1.17
CA ALA A 311 -23.84 -12.78 -0.18
C ALA A 311 -23.72 -11.60 -1.14
N TYR A 312 -23.02 -11.80 -2.26
CA TYR A 312 -22.72 -10.76 -3.24
C TYR A 312 -23.48 -11.01 -4.54
N SER A 313 -24.02 -9.94 -5.14
CA SER A 313 -24.51 -9.94 -6.52
C SER A 313 -23.74 -8.92 -7.35
N TYR A 314 -23.58 -9.21 -8.64
CA TYR A 314 -22.90 -8.36 -9.62
C TYR A 314 -23.82 -8.16 -10.82
N GLU A 315 -24.10 -6.90 -11.15
CA GLU A 315 -25.05 -6.53 -12.16
C GLU A 315 -24.48 -5.42 -13.05
N PHE A 316 -24.90 -5.40 -14.30
CA PHE A 316 -24.35 -4.53 -15.33
C PHE A 316 -25.45 -3.65 -15.91
N SER A 317 -25.10 -2.41 -16.24
CA SER A 317 -25.98 -1.49 -16.94
C SER A 317 -26.39 -2.09 -18.29
N GLN A 318 -27.67 -1.96 -18.65
CA GLN A 318 -28.16 -2.41 -19.95
C GLN A 318 -27.59 -1.58 -21.11
N ASN A 319 -27.31 -0.30 -20.85
CA ASN A 319 -26.87 0.65 -21.87
C ASN A 319 -25.34 0.70 -22.01
N ASP A 320 -24.61 0.47 -20.90
CA ASP A 320 -23.15 0.49 -20.88
C ASP A 320 -22.59 -0.58 -19.93
N PRO A 321 -22.75 -1.87 -20.26
CA PRO A 321 -22.33 -2.96 -19.38
C PRO A 321 -20.81 -3.05 -19.18
N LYS A 322 -20.00 -2.44 -20.06
CA LYS A 322 -18.53 -2.45 -19.91
C LYS A 322 -18.08 -1.44 -18.85
N ASN A 323 -18.69 -0.26 -18.81
CA ASN A 323 -18.20 0.84 -17.97
C ASN A 323 -19.11 1.20 -16.80
N HIS A 324 -20.34 0.70 -16.77
CA HIS A 324 -21.28 0.98 -15.69
C HIS A 324 -21.86 -0.33 -15.14
N TYR A 325 -21.53 -0.61 -13.89
CA TYR A 325 -21.97 -1.81 -13.18
C TYR A 325 -22.15 -1.53 -11.69
N TRP A 326 -22.82 -2.42 -10.97
CA TRP A 326 -22.96 -2.35 -9.52
C TRP A 326 -22.85 -3.73 -8.88
N SER A 327 -22.51 -3.68 -7.61
CA SER A 327 -22.43 -4.84 -6.74
C SER A 327 -23.32 -4.59 -5.54
N THR A 328 -24.06 -5.62 -5.11
CA THR A 328 -24.79 -5.58 -3.83
C THR A 328 -24.20 -6.60 -2.87
N VAL A 329 -24.28 -6.29 -1.58
CA VAL A 329 -23.88 -7.22 -0.51
C VAL A 329 -24.94 -7.24 0.58
N LYS A 330 -25.36 -8.45 0.92
CA LYS A 330 -26.25 -8.71 2.06
C LYS A 330 -25.52 -9.51 3.12
N LYS A 331 -25.34 -8.92 4.30
CA LYS A 331 -24.73 -9.59 5.47
C LYS A 331 -25.83 -10.12 6.39
N THR A 332 -25.81 -11.42 6.64
CA THR A 332 -26.75 -12.12 7.53
C THR A 332 -25.98 -12.79 8.66
N CYS A 333 -26.33 -12.47 9.91
CA CYS A 333 -25.80 -13.11 11.10
C CYS A 333 -26.92 -13.91 11.78
N GLY A 334 -26.79 -15.24 11.79
CA GLY A 334 -27.89 -16.10 12.22
C GLY A 334 -29.11 -15.97 11.29
N LYS A 335 -30.20 -15.36 11.78
CA LYS A 335 -31.42 -15.09 11.00
C LYS A 335 -31.62 -13.61 10.66
N GLU A 336 -30.74 -12.74 11.15
CA GLU A 336 -30.89 -11.29 11.02
C GLU A 336 -30.03 -10.75 9.89
N VAL A 337 -30.62 -9.89 9.05
CA VAL A 337 -29.88 -9.11 8.05
C VAL A 337 -29.32 -7.87 8.75
N VAL A 338 -28.01 -7.82 8.92
CA VAL A 338 -27.31 -6.74 9.63
C VAL A 338 -26.75 -5.67 8.70
N ALA A 339 -26.62 -5.98 7.41
CA ALA A 339 -26.27 -5.01 6.38
C ALA A 339 -26.85 -5.40 5.03
N ASP A 340 -27.27 -4.39 4.26
CA ASP A 340 -27.70 -4.50 2.88
C ASP A 340 -27.22 -3.24 2.15
N ASN A 341 -26.19 -3.40 1.33
CA ASN A 341 -25.43 -2.29 0.75
C ASN A 341 -25.30 -2.43 -0.77
N LYS A 342 -25.27 -1.30 -1.47
CA LYS A 342 -25.05 -1.21 -2.92
C LYS A 342 -23.84 -0.35 -3.23
N TYR A 343 -23.04 -0.75 -4.21
CA TYR A 343 -21.87 -0.03 -4.71
C TYR A 343 -21.95 0.02 -6.23
N GLU A 344 -21.94 1.20 -6.81
CA GLU A 344 -22.13 1.42 -8.25
C GLU A 344 -20.94 2.19 -8.81
N PHE A 345 -20.42 1.73 -9.94
CA PHE A 345 -19.13 2.14 -10.49
C PHE A 345 -19.32 2.60 -11.93
N TRP A 346 -18.75 3.76 -12.24
CA TRP A 346 -18.67 4.30 -13.60
C TRP A 346 -17.21 4.46 -14.01
N HIS A 347 -16.85 3.85 -15.12
CA HIS A 347 -15.55 4.02 -15.76
C HIS A 347 -15.70 4.89 -17.01
N GLN A 348 -14.60 5.48 -17.44
CA GLN A 348 -14.52 6.20 -18.69
C GLN A 348 -13.19 5.89 -19.36
N GLN A 349 -13.21 5.74 -20.69
CA GLN A 349 -12.00 5.54 -21.48
C GLN A 349 -11.32 6.88 -21.76
N ARG A 350 -10.02 6.94 -21.53
CA ARG A 350 -9.13 8.03 -21.92
C ARG A 350 -8.80 7.94 -23.42
N PRO A 351 -8.35 9.05 -24.05
CA PRO A 351 -7.96 9.05 -25.47
C PRO A 351 -6.83 8.07 -25.84
N ASP A 352 -6.00 7.67 -24.88
CA ASP A 352 -4.92 6.67 -25.06
C ASP A 352 -5.44 5.22 -25.08
N GLY A 353 -6.72 4.99 -24.76
CA GLY A 353 -7.36 3.69 -24.69
C GLY A 353 -7.47 3.11 -23.28
N GLN A 354 -6.82 3.71 -22.28
CA GLN A 354 -6.90 3.25 -20.89
C GLN A 354 -8.22 3.66 -20.23
N TYR A 355 -8.71 2.88 -19.27
CA TYR A 355 -9.90 3.23 -18.51
C TYR A 355 -9.52 3.79 -17.14
N PHE A 356 -10.28 4.77 -16.65
CA PHE A 356 -10.20 5.22 -15.27
C PHE A 356 -11.57 5.14 -14.59
N LEU A 357 -11.56 4.97 -13.27
CA LEU A 357 -12.78 5.05 -12.46
C LEU A 357 -13.18 6.52 -12.37
N GLN A 358 -14.31 6.88 -12.96
CA GLN A 358 -14.81 8.25 -13.01
C GLN A 358 -15.65 8.58 -11.77
N ARG A 359 -16.49 7.63 -11.33
CA ARG A 359 -17.43 7.84 -10.23
C ARG A 359 -17.71 6.55 -9.47
N VAL A 360 -17.94 6.68 -8.17
CA VAL A 360 -18.48 5.63 -7.30
C VAL A 360 -19.66 6.18 -6.51
N MET A 361 -20.76 5.45 -6.50
CA MET A 361 -21.90 5.74 -5.63
C MET A 361 -22.14 4.54 -4.71
N THR A 362 -22.17 4.79 -3.40
CA THR A 362 -22.44 3.75 -2.41
C THR A 362 -23.70 4.09 -1.63
N THR A 363 -24.49 3.07 -1.33
CA THR A 363 -25.61 3.13 -0.39
C THR A 363 -25.32 2.15 0.73
N VAL A 364 -25.06 2.66 1.93
CA VAL A 364 -24.72 1.84 3.10
C VAL A 364 -25.66 2.21 4.24
N SER A 365 -26.48 1.27 4.69
CA SER A 365 -27.49 1.49 5.73
C SER A 365 -28.36 2.74 5.46
N GLY A 366 -28.72 2.97 4.19
CA GLY A 366 -29.53 4.12 3.74
C GLY A 366 -28.75 5.43 3.51
N ASN A 367 -27.48 5.53 3.90
CA ASN A 367 -26.64 6.70 3.61
C ASN A 367 -26.03 6.60 2.23
N VAL A 368 -26.10 7.69 1.45
CA VAL A 368 -25.54 7.74 0.11
C VAL A 368 -24.23 8.53 0.10
N THR A 369 -23.17 7.90 -0.40
CA THR A 369 -21.90 8.58 -0.72
C THR A 369 -21.68 8.55 -2.23
N ASP A 370 -21.34 9.69 -2.80
CA ASP A 370 -21.12 9.88 -4.24
C ASP A 370 -19.75 10.55 -4.45
N ILE A 371 -18.83 9.81 -5.04
CA ILE A 371 -17.43 10.22 -5.23
C ILE A 371 -17.16 10.32 -6.72
N THR A 372 -16.60 11.45 -7.16
CA THR A 372 -16.02 11.59 -8.50
C THR A 372 -14.50 11.68 -8.41
N TYR A 373 -13.81 11.18 -9.43
CA TYR A 373 -12.35 11.07 -9.43
C TYR A 373 -11.72 11.88 -10.56
N HIS A 374 -10.48 12.30 -10.32
CA HIS A 374 -9.67 13.04 -11.26
C HIS A 374 -9.21 12.10 -12.39
N GLU A 375 -9.42 12.49 -13.64
CA GLU A 375 -9.11 11.69 -14.83
C GLU A 375 -7.69 11.14 -14.83
N VAL A 376 -6.69 11.99 -14.55
CA VAL A 376 -5.26 11.62 -14.59
C VAL A 376 -4.81 10.91 -13.31
N PHE A 377 -5.02 11.51 -12.13
CA PHE A 377 -4.45 11.02 -10.87
C PHE A 377 -5.26 9.90 -10.19
N GLY A 378 -6.51 9.66 -10.61
CA GLY A 378 -7.39 8.69 -9.93
C GLY A 378 -7.72 9.05 -8.49
N LYS A 379 -7.52 10.32 -8.09
CA LYS A 379 -7.80 10.84 -6.74
C LYS A 379 -9.16 11.54 -6.69
N PRO A 380 -9.89 11.56 -5.55
CA PRO A 380 -11.20 12.18 -5.46
C PRO A 380 -11.19 13.66 -5.83
N VAL A 381 -12.14 14.13 -6.65
CA VAL A 381 -12.38 15.55 -6.95
C VAL A 381 -13.56 16.07 -6.13
N SER A 382 -14.57 15.23 -5.91
CA SER A 382 -15.73 15.54 -5.07
C SER A 382 -16.14 14.30 -4.30
N ILE A 383 -16.48 14.48 -3.02
CA ILE A 383 -17.11 13.48 -2.17
C ILE A 383 -18.37 14.13 -1.61
N ARG A 384 -19.53 13.63 -1.99
CA ARG A 384 -20.82 14.05 -1.45
C ARG A 384 -21.35 12.96 -0.53
N ARG A 385 -21.55 13.27 0.75
CA ARG A 385 -22.23 12.40 1.72
C ARG A 385 -23.56 13.04 2.07
N ASN A 386 -24.66 12.50 1.56
CA ASN A 386 -25.98 13.12 1.67
C ASN A 386 -25.94 14.59 1.16
N ALA A 387 -26.14 15.58 2.04
CA ALA A 387 -26.09 17.00 1.70
C ALA A 387 -24.68 17.61 1.74
N ASP A 388 -23.75 17.01 2.49
CA ASP A 388 -22.40 17.55 2.68
C ASP A 388 -21.50 17.23 1.49
N ARG A 389 -20.71 18.21 1.07
CA ARG A 389 -19.77 18.08 -0.05
C ARG A 389 -18.36 18.49 0.36
N ILE A 390 -17.41 17.61 0.09
CA ILE A 390 -15.98 17.90 0.13
C ILE A 390 -15.47 17.93 -1.32
N SER A 391 -14.69 18.95 -1.68
CA SER A 391 -14.03 19.05 -2.99
C SER A 391 -12.52 19.17 -2.85
N TYR A 392 -11.82 18.69 -3.87
CA TYR A 392 -10.36 18.72 -3.94
C TYR A 392 -9.90 19.39 -5.23
N GLU A 393 -8.83 20.19 -5.12
CA GLU A 393 -8.04 20.69 -6.24
C GLU A 393 -6.63 20.14 -6.10
N TYR A 394 -5.98 19.85 -7.23
CA TYR A 394 -4.63 19.29 -7.25
C TYR A 394 -3.67 20.23 -7.99
N TYR A 395 -2.40 20.21 -7.59
CA TYR A 395 -1.32 20.72 -8.41
C TYR A 395 -1.11 19.83 -9.64
N SER A 396 -0.33 20.31 -10.61
CA SER A 396 -0.02 19.56 -11.83
C SER A 396 0.73 18.25 -11.57
N ASP A 397 1.37 18.12 -10.40
CA ASP A 397 2.08 16.93 -9.94
C ASP A 397 1.24 16.03 -9.01
N GLY A 398 -0.08 16.24 -8.95
CA GLY A 398 -1.02 15.37 -8.23
C GLY A 398 -1.03 15.53 -6.71
N LEU A 399 -0.27 16.49 -6.17
CA LEU A 399 -0.34 16.91 -4.77
C LEU A 399 -1.63 17.71 -4.50
N VAL A 400 -2.25 17.54 -3.33
CA VAL A 400 -3.47 18.26 -2.96
C VAL A 400 -3.15 19.74 -2.83
N LYS A 401 -3.82 20.60 -3.61
CA LYS A 401 -3.69 22.05 -3.52
C LYS A 401 -4.70 22.65 -2.57
N VAL A 402 -5.95 22.19 -2.65
CA VAL A 402 -7.06 22.64 -1.83
C VAL A 402 -7.93 21.45 -1.43
N LYS A 403 -8.39 21.45 -0.19
CA LYS A 403 -9.52 20.64 0.30
C LYS A 403 -10.58 21.59 0.85
N ALA A 404 -11.80 21.53 0.34
CA ALA A 404 -12.88 22.42 0.77
C ALA A 404 -14.11 21.61 1.21
N ALA A 405 -14.58 21.87 2.42
CA ALA A 405 -15.84 21.41 2.98
C ALA A 405 -16.74 22.64 3.26
N PRO A 406 -18.04 22.47 3.62
CA PRO A 406 -18.96 23.60 3.76
C PRO A 406 -18.50 24.68 4.75
N ASN A 407 -17.85 24.26 5.85
CA ASN A 407 -17.43 25.14 6.94
C ASN A 407 -15.91 25.37 7.02
N VAL A 408 -15.09 24.70 6.19
CA VAL A 408 -13.64 24.84 6.22
C VAL A 408 -13.01 24.63 4.85
N LYS A 409 -12.09 25.52 4.48
CA LYS A 409 -11.22 25.41 3.30
C LYS A 409 -9.76 25.34 3.74
N MET A 410 -9.07 24.29 3.36
CA MET A 410 -7.65 24.07 3.61
C MET A 410 -6.87 24.26 2.31
N ALA A 411 -5.83 25.08 2.34
CA ALA A 411 -4.87 25.26 1.26
C ALA A 411 -3.51 24.72 1.70
N PHE A 412 -2.87 23.92 0.85
CA PHE A 412 -1.64 23.21 1.15
C PHE A 412 -0.49 23.75 0.31
N GLU A 413 0.65 23.95 0.96
CA GLU A 413 1.92 24.25 0.31
C GLU A 413 2.92 23.16 0.65
N TYR A 414 3.91 22.95 -0.22
CA TYR A 414 4.85 21.85 -0.11
C TYR A 414 6.29 22.34 -0.13
N ASP A 415 7.15 21.62 0.58
CA ASP A 415 8.60 21.76 0.48
C ASP A 415 9.04 21.45 -0.96
N PRO A 416 9.81 22.33 -1.62
CA PRO A 416 10.14 22.17 -3.03
C PRO A 416 11.04 20.97 -3.32
N LYS A 417 11.84 20.51 -2.34
CA LYS A 417 12.78 19.40 -2.49
C LYS A 417 12.12 18.07 -2.15
N PHE A 418 11.44 18.00 -1.01
CA PHE A 418 10.90 16.76 -0.47
C PHE A 418 9.44 16.52 -0.86
N LYS A 419 8.74 17.53 -1.40
CA LYS A 419 7.32 17.44 -1.77
C LYS A 419 6.42 17.04 -0.59
N LYS A 420 6.83 17.39 0.63
CA LYS A 420 6.07 17.22 1.87
C LYS A 420 5.42 18.52 2.27
N VAL A 421 4.24 18.47 2.90
CA VAL A 421 3.50 19.67 3.33
C VAL A 421 4.40 20.61 4.15
N SER A 422 4.62 21.83 3.68
CA SER A 422 5.37 22.88 4.37
C SER A 422 4.47 23.90 5.05
N SER A 423 3.22 24.04 4.59
CA SER A 423 2.22 24.92 5.20
C SER A 423 0.81 24.41 4.93
N VAL A 424 -0.07 24.58 5.92
CA VAL A 424 -1.52 24.40 5.75
C VAL A 424 -2.23 25.63 6.27
N THR A 425 -2.99 26.29 5.41
CA THR A 425 -3.86 27.43 5.79
C THR A 425 -5.32 26.98 5.78
N SER A 426 -5.94 26.95 6.95
CA SER A 426 -7.34 26.61 7.17
C SER A 426 -8.19 27.87 7.36
N THR A 427 -9.11 28.13 6.44
CA THR A 427 -10.12 29.19 6.55
C THR A 427 -11.44 28.57 6.98
N TYR A 428 -11.96 29.00 8.12
CA TYR A 428 -13.25 28.55 8.66
C TYR A 428 -14.36 29.53 8.27
N PHE A 429 -15.52 29.00 7.95
CA PHE A 429 -16.70 29.76 7.52
C PHE A 429 -17.85 29.50 8.49
N ASN A 430 -18.67 30.54 8.73
CA ASN A 430 -19.92 30.39 9.47
C ASN A 430 -21.05 29.88 8.57
N GLU A 431 -22.23 29.62 9.14
CA GLU A 431 -23.40 29.12 8.41
C GLU A 431 -23.87 30.02 7.26
N LYS A 432 -23.52 31.32 7.29
CA LYS A 432 -23.83 32.29 6.22
C LYS A 432 -22.75 32.33 5.12
N GLY A 433 -21.73 31.47 5.19
CA GLY A 433 -20.60 31.42 4.26
C GLY A 433 -19.57 32.53 4.45
N ALA A 434 -19.67 33.34 5.51
CA ALA A 434 -18.70 34.38 5.80
C ALA A 434 -17.47 33.81 6.54
N LYS A 435 -16.27 34.33 6.23
CA LYS A 435 -15.03 33.92 6.90
C LYS A 435 -15.10 34.25 8.39
N ALA A 436 -14.98 33.22 9.22
CA ALA A 436 -15.01 33.32 10.68
C ALA A 436 -13.61 33.37 11.29
N ALA A 437 -12.68 32.55 10.80
CA ALA A 437 -11.31 32.48 11.30
C ALA A 437 -10.35 31.96 10.23
N VAL A 438 -9.06 32.27 10.38
CA VAL A 438 -7.98 31.68 9.59
C VAL A 438 -6.92 31.17 10.55
N LYS A 439 -6.58 29.88 10.43
CA LYS A 439 -5.48 29.26 11.15
C LYS A 439 -4.44 28.77 10.17
N ALA A 440 -3.17 28.92 10.49
CA ALA A 440 -2.08 28.40 9.68
C ALA A 440 -1.16 27.52 10.51
N THR A 441 -0.62 26.48 9.89
CA THR A 441 0.44 25.65 10.48
C THR A 441 1.58 25.53 9.49
N GLN A 442 2.80 25.77 9.96
CA GLN A 442 4.02 25.68 9.18
C GLN A 442 4.88 24.52 9.65
N PHE A 443 5.52 23.85 8.70
CA PHE A 443 6.39 22.70 8.91
C PHE A 443 7.74 22.96 8.25
N LYS A 444 8.82 22.52 8.90
CA LYS A 444 10.16 22.50 8.29
C LYS A 444 10.79 21.13 8.46
N TYR A 445 11.67 20.83 7.52
CA TYR A 445 12.33 19.54 7.43
C TYR A 445 13.85 19.70 7.51
N ASP A 446 14.52 18.69 8.06
CA ASP A 446 15.97 18.59 8.00
C ASP A 446 16.47 18.20 6.60
N GLY A 447 17.79 18.10 6.42
CA GLY A 447 18.40 17.74 5.14
C GLY A 447 18.03 16.34 4.60
N LYS A 448 17.43 15.48 5.44
CA LYS A 448 16.93 14.13 5.13
C LYS A 448 15.40 14.09 4.98
N GLY A 449 14.70 15.22 5.11
CA GLY A 449 13.24 15.27 5.00
C GLY A 449 12.49 14.88 6.28
N ASN A 450 13.17 14.77 7.43
CA ASN A 450 12.52 14.54 8.72
C ASN A 450 11.96 15.85 9.30
N LEU A 451 10.77 15.80 9.92
CA LEU A 451 10.12 16.99 10.47
C LEU A 451 10.92 17.50 11.67
N ASN A 452 11.63 18.61 11.55
CA ASN A 452 12.43 19.17 12.66
C ASN A 452 11.73 20.34 13.37
N TYR A 453 10.67 20.89 12.77
CA TYR A 453 9.95 22.04 13.29
C TYR A 453 8.49 22.03 12.84
N ALA A 454 7.57 22.31 13.76
CA ALA A 454 6.23 22.74 13.40
C ALA A 454 5.73 23.85 14.33
N GLN A 455 4.92 24.76 13.79
CA GLN A 455 4.29 25.83 14.55
C GLN A 455 2.91 26.16 13.96
N ASN A 456 1.92 26.40 14.82
CA ASN A 456 0.61 26.91 14.40
C ASN A 456 0.38 28.35 14.90
N THR A 457 -0.65 28.98 14.34
CA THR A 457 -1.08 30.34 14.70
C THR A 457 -1.65 30.46 16.11
N ASP A 458 -2.00 29.34 16.75
CA ASP A 458 -2.48 29.30 18.13
C ASP A 458 -1.30 29.31 19.15
N GLY A 459 -0.05 29.35 18.66
CA GLY A 459 1.15 29.44 19.48
C GLY A 459 1.75 28.09 19.89
N GLN A 460 1.15 26.97 19.49
CA GLN A 460 1.76 25.66 19.68
C GLN A 460 2.99 25.54 18.80
N LYS A 461 4.05 24.95 19.35
CA LYS A 461 5.34 24.82 18.69
C LYS A 461 5.99 23.51 19.11
N ILE A 462 6.61 22.85 18.15
CA ILE A 462 7.44 21.68 18.41
C ILE A 462 8.77 21.82 17.65
N ASN A 463 9.84 21.32 18.27
CA ASN A 463 11.12 21.09 17.62
C ASN A 463 11.49 19.64 17.84
N MET A 464 12.04 18.99 16.83
CA MET A 464 12.41 17.58 16.89
C MET A 464 13.83 17.38 16.36
N THR A 465 14.53 16.41 16.95
CA THR A 465 15.79 15.90 16.43
C THR A 465 15.71 14.40 16.27
N TYR A 466 16.61 13.86 15.47
CA TYR A 466 16.64 12.46 15.10
C TYR A 466 18.02 11.89 15.33
N ASP A 467 18.07 10.60 15.66
CA ASP A 467 19.34 9.87 15.70
C ASP A 467 19.84 9.53 14.29
N ALA A 468 20.99 8.87 14.20
CA ALA A 468 21.60 8.51 12.91
C ALA A 468 20.69 7.61 12.05
N ARG A 469 19.80 6.84 12.68
CA ARG A 469 18.84 5.92 12.03
C ARG A 469 17.51 6.60 11.73
N GLY A 470 17.34 7.89 12.06
CA GLY A 470 16.14 8.66 11.78
C GLY A 470 14.99 8.45 12.76
N ARG A 471 15.24 7.86 13.92
CA ARG A 471 14.25 7.76 15.00
C ARG A 471 14.27 9.03 15.83
N ILE A 472 13.12 9.39 16.41
CA ILE A 472 12.99 10.62 17.20
C ILE A 472 13.93 10.54 18.41
N ALA A 473 14.92 11.42 18.50
CA ALA A 473 15.85 11.51 19.62
C ALA A 473 15.38 12.54 20.65
N THR A 474 14.85 13.68 20.20
CA THR A 474 14.28 14.69 21.10
C THR A 474 13.01 15.30 20.57
N ILE A 475 12.08 15.65 21.44
CA ILE A 475 10.93 16.51 21.15
C ILE A 475 10.91 17.65 22.17
N THR A 476 10.81 18.89 21.70
CA THR A 476 10.73 20.08 22.55
C THR A 476 9.49 20.89 22.22
N ASP A 477 8.59 21.08 23.18
CA ASP A 477 7.34 21.84 23.00
C ASP A 477 7.51 23.37 23.19
N GLN A 478 6.42 24.13 23.02
CA GLN A 478 6.39 25.59 23.19
C GLN A 478 6.74 26.05 24.60
N ALA A 479 6.50 25.22 25.62
CA ALA A 479 6.85 25.47 27.02
C ALA A 479 8.30 25.06 27.34
N LYS A 480 9.10 24.75 26.31
CA LYS A 480 10.47 24.22 26.41
C LYS A 480 10.55 22.89 27.17
N LYS A 481 9.45 22.12 27.21
CA LYS A 481 9.50 20.76 27.74
C LYS A 481 10.13 19.86 26.70
N VAL A 482 11.29 19.30 27.08
CA VAL A 482 12.11 18.39 26.29
C VAL A 482 11.85 16.94 26.72
N VAL A 483 11.49 16.07 25.78
CA VAL A 483 11.55 14.62 25.93
C VAL A 483 12.76 14.11 25.16
N LYS A 484 13.58 13.28 25.78
CA LYS A 484 14.71 12.59 25.12
C LYS A 484 14.41 11.09 25.05
N ILE A 485 14.70 10.47 23.91
CA ILE A 485 14.47 9.04 23.67
C ILE A 485 15.76 8.43 23.14
N GLU A 486 16.21 7.36 23.79
CA GLU A 486 17.28 6.49 23.35
C GLU A 486 16.71 5.11 23.11
N TYR A 487 17.30 4.37 22.16
CA TYR A 487 16.75 3.12 21.67
C TYR A 487 17.72 1.97 21.88
N GLU A 488 17.19 0.77 22.13
CA GLU A 488 17.98 -0.45 22.05
C GLU A 488 18.12 -0.85 20.57
N GLU A 489 19.35 -0.98 20.10
CA GLU A 489 19.59 -1.21 18.67
C GLU A 489 19.18 -2.57 18.16
N ARG A 490 19.15 -3.60 19.02
CA ARG A 490 18.79 -4.96 18.60
C ARG A 490 17.37 -5.06 18.05
N TYR A 491 16.44 -4.31 18.65
CA TYR A 491 15.02 -4.33 18.29
C TYR A 491 14.50 -2.99 17.76
N GLY A 492 15.32 -1.95 17.78
CA GLY A 492 14.91 -0.59 17.39
C GLY A 492 13.89 0.05 18.32
N LYS A 493 13.69 -0.48 19.53
CA LYS A 493 12.65 -0.04 20.47
C LYS A 493 13.18 0.96 21.50
N PRO A 494 12.35 1.89 22.03
CA PRO A 494 12.77 2.83 23.07
C PRO A 494 13.29 2.10 24.32
N ALA A 495 14.51 2.40 24.75
CA ALA A 495 15.16 1.82 25.93
C ALA A 495 15.25 2.82 27.08
N VAL A 496 15.43 4.11 26.79
CA VAL A 496 15.51 5.16 27.81
C VAL A 496 14.68 6.34 27.35
N VAL A 497 13.69 6.74 28.15
CA VAL A 497 12.89 7.95 27.91
C VAL A 497 13.10 8.90 29.09
N THR A 498 13.72 10.04 28.82
CA THR A 498 14.10 11.01 29.86
C THR A 498 13.34 12.31 29.69
N ARG A 499 12.77 12.82 30.79
CA ARG A 499 12.29 14.19 30.92
C ARG A 499 13.25 14.97 31.83
N PRO A 500 14.17 15.80 31.28
CA PRO A 500 15.13 16.53 32.09
C PRO A 500 14.45 17.38 33.17
N GLY A 501 14.93 17.26 34.40
CA GLY A 501 14.36 17.91 35.58
C GLY A 501 13.14 17.20 36.20
N LEU A 502 12.68 16.08 35.63
CA LEU A 502 11.57 15.28 36.19
C LEU A 502 11.97 13.85 36.50
N GLY A 503 12.57 13.12 35.56
CA GLY A 503 12.94 11.72 35.76
C GLY A 503 13.14 10.95 34.45
N THR A 504 13.40 9.65 34.60
CA THR A 504 13.72 8.75 33.49
C THR A 504 12.95 7.44 33.62
N ILE A 505 12.48 6.92 32.49
CA ILE A 505 11.93 5.58 32.33
C ILE A 505 12.95 4.74 31.58
N VAL A 506 13.38 3.62 32.17
CA VAL A 506 14.28 2.65 31.54
C VAL A 506 13.50 1.37 31.23
N VAL A 507 13.58 0.91 29.99
CA VAL A 507 12.91 -0.30 29.49
C VAL A 507 13.98 -1.29 29.03
N SER A 508 13.86 -2.52 29.49
CA SER A 508 14.68 -3.65 29.00
C SER A 508 13.80 -4.65 28.28
N TYR A 509 14.38 -5.36 27.31
CA TYR A 509 13.69 -6.31 26.46
C TYR A 509 14.27 -7.72 26.61
N LYS A 510 13.42 -8.73 26.46
CA LYS A 510 13.80 -10.14 26.36
C LYS A 510 14.39 -10.43 24.98
N GLN A 511 14.99 -11.61 24.78
CA GLN A 511 15.58 -12.01 23.49
C GLN A 511 14.56 -12.04 22.32
N ASN A 512 13.28 -12.26 22.61
CA ASN A 512 12.18 -12.21 21.64
C ASN A 512 11.67 -10.78 21.37
N GLY A 513 12.27 -9.74 21.95
CA GLY A 513 11.89 -8.34 21.77
C GLY A 513 10.68 -7.89 22.60
N GLU A 514 10.11 -8.74 23.45
CA GLU A 514 9.08 -8.34 24.42
C GLU A 514 9.69 -7.53 25.57
N ILE A 515 8.88 -6.67 26.20
CA ILE A 515 9.31 -5.95 27.41
C ILE A 515 9.61 -6.97 28.52
N ASN A 516 10.80 -6.86 29.11
CA ASN A 516 11.23 -7.63 30.27
C ASN A 516 10.94 -6.87 31.57
N LYS A 517 11.41 -5.63 31.68
CA LYS A 517 11.27 -4.79 32.88
C LYS A 517 11.18 -3.32 32.48
N VAL A 518 10.33 -2.58 33.20
CA VAL A 518 10.28 -1.11 33.17
C VAL A 518 10.70 -0.60 34.55
N ASP A 519 11.63 0.33 34.61
CA ASP A 519 12.19 0.91 35.83
C ASP A 519 12.06 2.44 35.80
N SER A 520 11.37 3.02 36.79
CA SER A 520 11.22 4.47 36.93
C SER A 520 10.67 4.83 38.31
N LYS A 521 11.35 5.74 39.02
CA LYS A 521 10.86 6.27 40.31
C LYS A 521 9.73 7.28 40.10
N GLU A 522 9.84 8.13 39.08
CA GLU A 522 8.87 9.17 38.72
C GLU A 522 7.99 8.77 37.52
N GLY A 523 7.92 7.46 37.24
CA GLY A 523 7.33 6.89 36.02
C GLY A 523 5.98 7.45 35.62
N PRO A 524 4.98 7.52 36.52
CA PRO A 524 3.67 8.09 36.20
C PRO A 524 3.75 9.55 35.73
N SER A 525 4.55 10.38 36.41
CA SER A 525 4.70 11.80 36.06
C SER A 525 5.47 11.98 34.74
N VAL A 526 6.52 11.19 34.52
CA VAL A 526 7.28 11.18 33.26
C VAL A 526 6.39 10.75 32.10
N ALA A 527 5.65 9.64 32.25
CA ALA A 527 4.76 9.12 31.23
C ALA A 527 3.66 10.14 30.85
N MET A 528 3.07 10.83 31.84
CA MET A 528 2.07 11.87 31.60
C MET A 528 2.64 13.05 30.79
N GLN A 529 3.85 13.52 31.11
CA GLN A 529 4.46 14.61 30.34
C GLN A 529 4.86 14.17 28.93
N VAL A 530 5.39 12.95 28.78
CA VAL A 530 5.70 12.37 27.47
C VAL A 530 4.42 12.31 26.61
N ALA A 531 3.34 11.75 27.15
CA ALA A 531 2.06 11.68 26.45
C ALA A 531 1.55 13.08 26.05
N SER A 532 1.63 14.06 26.95
CA SER A 532 1.25 15.45 26.65
C SER A 532 2.09 16.05 25.50
N THR A 533 3.40 15.84 25.49
CA THR A 533 4.27 16.31 24.40
C THR A 533 3.94 15.64 23.07
N PHE A 534 3.64 14.33 23.08
CA PHE A 534 3.22 13.62 21.86
C PHE A 534 1.84 14.06 21.37
N ASN A 535 0.87 14.28 22.26
CA ASN A 535 -0.45 14.81 21.86
C ASN A 535 -0.32 16.19 21.22
N ASN A 536 0.51 17.07 21.77
CA ASN A 536 0.79 18.38 21.16
C ASN A 536 1.43 18.25 19.76
N LEU A 537 2.30 17.25 19.55
CA LEU A 537 2.83 16.90 18.24
C LEU A 537 1.73 16.39 17.29
N LEU A 538 0.82 15.53 17.76
CA LEU A 538 -0.28 15.04 16.93
C LEU A 538 -1.23 16.16 16.53
N ASP A 539 -1.59 17.03 17.48
CA ASP A 539 -2.47 18.19 17.24
C ASP A 539 -1.89 19.13 16.18
N ILE A 540 -0.60 19.42 16.26
CA ILE A 540 0.03 20.37 15.35
C ILE A 540 0.25 19.78 13.96
N ILE A 541 0.47 18.47 13.81
CA ILE A 541 0.63 17.84 12.48
C ILE A 541 -0.69 17.41 11.86
N ALA A 542 -1.79 17.34 12.64
CA ALA A 542 -3.09 16.90 12.17
C ALA A 542 -3.53 17.58 10.85
N PRO A 543 -3.39 18.90 10.66
CA PRO A 543 -3.78 19.56 9.41
C PRO A 543 -3.02 19.06 8.18
N ALA A 544 -1.75 18.68 8.30
CA ALA A 544 -0.96 18.12 7.21
C ALA A 544 -1.37 16.68 6.87
N THR A 545 -1.86 15.92 7.86
CA THR A 545 -2.38 14.55 7.63
C THR A 545 -3.81 14.52 7.11
N ALA A 546 -4.49 15.67 7.10
CA ALA A 546 -5.89 15.80 6.64
C ALA A 546 -6.07 15.58 5.13
N GLU A 547 -4.99 15.46 4.36
CA GLU A 547 -5.01 14.97 2.97
C GLU A 547 -5.52 13.52 2.88
N LEU A 548 -5.31 12.71 3.93
CA LEU A 548 -5.40 11.25 3.87
C LEU A 548 -6.76 10.68 4.35
N TYR A 549 -7.59 11.49 4.99
CA TYR A 549 -8.86 11.00 5.58
C TYR A 549 -10.03 11.18 4.61
N LEU A 550 -10.55 10.03 4.15
CA LEU A 550 -11.85 9.81 3.51
C LEU A 550 -12.95 9.63 4.56
#